data_AF-A0A094KM83-F1
#
_entry.id   AF-A0A094KM83-F1
#
_cell.length_a   1.000
_cell.length_b   1.000
_cell.length_c   1.000
_cell.angle_alpha   90.00
_cell.angle_beta   90.00
_cell.angle_gamma   90.00
#
_symmetry.space_group_name_H-M   'P 1'
#
loop_
_entity.id
_entity.type
_entity.pdbx_description
1 polymer ?
#
loop_
_entity_poly.entity_id
_entity_poly.type
_entity_poly.pdbx_seq_one_letter_code
_entity_poly.pdbx_strand_id
1 'polypeptide(L)'
;MEIQTQEARIILAIKAIQSPKKISRRSAAKIYNVPESTLRDRMTGRPSRPEYQPKGHKLTELEEEVIVQKILDMDTRGFAP
;
A
#
# COMPACT_ATOMS: atom_id res chain seq x y z
N MET A 1 -3.14 6.40 -21.29
CA MET A 1 -1.84 6.07 -20.65
C MET A 1 -2.16 5.59 -19.26
N GLU A 2 -1.89 4.32 -18.93
CA GLU A 2 -2.01 3.86 -17.54
C GLU A 2 -1.06 4.71 -16.69
N ILE A 3 -1.62 5.50 -15.78
CA ILE A 3 -0.85 6.19 -14.76
C ILE A 3 -0.35 5.08 -13.82
N GLN A 4 0.80 4.50 -14.12
CA GLN A 4 1.41 3.55 -13.22
C GLN A 4 1.75 4.27 -11.92
N THR A 5 1.06 3.88 -10.85
CA THR A 5 1.29 4.36 -9.49
C THR A 5 2.75 4.14 -9.10
N GLN A 6 3.27 4.96 -8.20
CA GLN A 6 4.62 4.78 -7.69
C GLN A 6 4.82 3.39 -7.09
N GLU A 7 3.79 2.87 -6.43
CA GLU A 7 3.75 1.52 -5.87
C GLU A 7 3.87 0.42 -6.92
N ALA A 8 3.17 0.54 -8.04
CA ALA A 8 3.30 -0.40 -9.15
C ALA A 8 4.74 -0.48 -9.67
N ARG A 9 5.44 0.65 -9.78
CA ARG A 9 6.85 0.70 -10.21
C ARG A 9 7.78 0.03 -9.20
N ILE A 10 7.54 0.21 -7.90
CA ILE A 10 8.32 -0.44 -6.84
C ILE A 10 8.14 -1.97 -6.92
N ILE A 11 6.90 -2.44 -7.07
CA ILE A 11 6.59 -3.88 -7.20
C ILE A 11 7.28 -4.47 -8.44
N LEU A 12 7.23 -3.76 -9.57
CA LEU A 12 7.93 -4.17 -10.80
C LEU A 12 9.45 -4.21 -10.61
N ALA A 13 10.04 -3.22 -9.91
CA ALA A 13 11.46 -3.20 -9.60
C ALA A 13 11.89 -4.40 -8.72
N ILE A 14 11.07 -4.77 -7.72
CA ILE A 14 11.32 -5.95 -6.87
C ILE A 14 11.28 -7.23 -7.71
N LYS A 15 10.25 -7.40 -8.55
CA LYS A 15 10.14 -8.54 -9.46
C LYS A 15 11.34 -8.64 -10.41
N ALA A 16 11.83 -7.51 -10.91
CA ALA A 16 13.00 -7.48 -11.78
C ALA A 16 14.29 -7.92 -11.05
N ILE A 17 14.47 -7.57 -9.78
CA ILE A 17 15.60 -8.02 -8.96
C ILE A 17 15.52 -9.53 -8.71
N GLN A 18 14.32 -10.06 -8.47
CA GLN A 18 14.07 -11.50 -8.24
C GLN A 18 14.13 -12.34 -9.52
N SER A 19 14.07 -11.71 -10.69
CA SER A 19 14.18 -12.38 -11.98
C SER A 19 15.52 -13.12 -12.15
N PRO A 20 15.62 -14.15 -13.02
CA PRO A 20 16.85 -14.91 -13.21
C PRO A 20 18.03 -14.06 -13.71
N LYS A 21 17.75 -12.90 -14.34
CA LYS A 21 18.76 -11.92 -14.77
C LYS A 21 19.42 -11.19 -13.60
N LYS A 22 18.83 -11.25 -12.40
CA LYS A 22 19.32 -10.73 -11.12
C LYS A 22 19.98 -9.35 -11.25
N ILE A 23 19.21 -8.36 -11.69
CA ILE A 23 19.71 -6.98 -11.78
C ILE A 23 19.95 -6.41 -10.37
N SER A 24 20.92 -5.51 -10.24
CA SER A 24 21.21 -4.86 -8.96
C SER A 24 20.07 -3.94 -8.53
N ARG A 25 19.95 -3.70 -7.21
CA ARG A 25 18.95 -2.79 -6.65
C ARG A 25 19.05 -1.38 -7.24
N ARG A 26 20.28 -0.90 -7.45
CA ARG A 26 20.56 0.42 -8.04
C ARG A 26 20.14 0.49 -9.51
N SER A 27 20.37 -0.57 -10.29
CA SER A 27 19.93 -0.58 -11.69
C SER A 27 18.42 -0.71 -11.79
N ALA A 28 17.78 -1.54 -10.97
CA ALA A 28 16.32 -1.61 -10.89
C ALA A 28 15.70 -0.25 -10.52
N ALA A 29 16.22 0.42 -9.49
CA ALA A 29 15.79 1.76 -9.09
C ALA A 29 15.85 2.77 -10.26
N LYS A 30 16.94 2.73 -11.05
CA LYS A 30 17.13 3.58 -12.22
C LYS A 30 16.16 3.24 -13.37
N ILE A 31 15.97 1.96 -13.67
CA ILE A 31 15.10 1.49 -14.76
C ILE A 31 13.64 1.84 -14.49
N TYR A 32 13.17 1.63 -13.26
CA TYR A 32 11.78 1.85 -12.87
C TYR A 32 11.52 3.26 -12.32
N ASN A 33 12.53 4.12 -12.33
CA ASN A 33 12.48 5.50 -11.83
C ASN A 33 11.89 5.59 -10.41
N VAL A 34 12.43 4.79 -9.49
CA VAL A 34 12.06 4.77 -8.07
C VAL A 34 13.28 5.08 -7.20
N PRO A 35 13.15 5.80 -6.08
CA PRO A 35 14.26 6.02 -5.16
C PRO A 35 14.78 4.68 -4.61
N GLU A 36 16.11 4.52 -4.58
CA GLU A 36 16.74 3.28 -4.09
C GLU A 36 16.44 3.04 -2.61
N SER A 37 16.34 4.11 -1.81
CA SER A 37 15.95 4.05 -0.40
C SER A 37 14.54 3.47 -0.23
N THR A 38 13.57 3.94 -1.02
CA THR A 38 12.19 3.42 -1.01
C THR A 38 12.15 1.95 -1.43
N LEU A 39 12.91 1.58 -2.46
CA LEU A 39 13.02 0.20 -2.91
C LEU A 39 13.65 -0.70 -1.83
N ARG A 40 14.64 -0.19 -1.08
CA ARG A 40 15.23 -0.87 0.08
C ARG A 40 14.21 -1.17 1.14
N ASP A 41 13.53 -0.13 1.56
CA ASP A 41 12.54 -0.18 2.62
C ASP A 41 11.45 -1.18 2.28
N ARG A 42 10.98 -1.18 1.03
CA ARG A 42 9.97 -2.15 0.59
C ARG A 42 10.50 -3.59 0.58
N MET A 43 11.72 -3.82 0.11
CA MET A 43 12.34 -5.16 0.16
C MET A 43 12.58 -5.65 1.59
N THR A 44 12.74 -4.74 2.56
CA THR A 44 12.83 -5.09 3.99
C THR A 44 11.48 -5.32 4.66
N GLY A 45 10.37 -5.22 3.91
CA GLY A 45 9.02 -5.45 4.42
C GLY A 45 8.31 -4.22 4.98
N ARG A 46 8.81 -2.99 4.72
CA ARG A 46 8.02 -1.80 5.05
C ARG A 46 6.80 -1.72 4.13
N PRO A 47 5.56 -1.75 4.65
CA PRO A 47 4.36 -1.69 3.83
C PRO A 47 4.24 -0.35 3.12
N SER A 48 3.43 -0.32 2.06
CA SER A 48 3.04 0.95 1.45
C SER A 48 2.21 1.80 2.41
N ARG A 49 2.09 3.10 2.15
CA ARG A 49 1.28 3.99 2.99
C ARG A 49 -0.19 3.53 3.11
N PRO A 50 -0.86 3.05 2.04
CA PRO A 50 -2.22 2.52 2.13
C PRO A 50 -2.33 1.24 2.96
N GLU A 51 -1.33 0.36 2.91
CA GLU A 51 -1.30 -0.90 3.68
C GLU A 51 -0.82 -0.69 5.12
N TYR A 52 -0.23 0.46 5.42
CA TYR A 52 0.32 0.75 6.73
C TYR A 52 -0.81 1.08 7.70
N GLN A 53 -1.01 0.21 8.70
CA GLN A 53 -1.85 0.44 9.86
C GLN A 53 -1.04 1.15 10.98
N PRO A 54 -1.31 2.43 11.29
CA PRO A 54 -0.67 3.10 12.42
C PRO A 54 -1.01 2.41 13.75
N LYS A 55 -0.05 2.38 14.69
CA LYS A 55 -0.24 1.79 16.04
C LYS A 55 -1.40 2.38 16.86
N GLY A 56 -1.93 3.54 16.45
CA GLY A 56 -3.07 4.19 17.08
C GLY A 56 -4.43 3.74 16.56
N HIS A 57 -4.50 2.96 15.48
CA HIS A 57 -5.76 2.35 15.04
C HIS A 57 -6.15 1.27 16.04
N LYS A 58 -7.27 1.49 16.72
CA LYS A 58 -7.85 0.55 17.70
C LYS A 58 -8.82 -0.44 17.06
N LEU A 59 -9.28 -0.12 15.86
CA LEU A 59 -10.26 -0.87 15.11
C LEU A 59 -9.61 -1.40 13.83
N THR A 60 -9.97 -2.61 13.46
CA THR A 60 -9.66 -3.20 12.16
C THR A 60 -10.53 -2.56 11.08
N GLU A 61 -10.11 -2.65 9.81
CA GLU A 61 -10.91 -2.18 8.66
C GLU A 61 -12.33 -2.75 8.68
N LEU A 62 -12.48 -4.04 9.01
CA LEU A 62 -13.78 -4.69 9.13
C LEU A 62 -14.63 -4.12 10.27
N GLU A 63 -14.03 -3.84 11.43
CA GLU A 63 -14.75 -3.23 12.54
C GLU A 63 -15.20 -1.81 12.21
N GLU A 64 -14.35 -1.03 11.54
CA GLU A 64 -14.71 0.31 11.05
C GLU A 64 -15.85 0.23 10.03
N GLU A 65 -15.79 -0.70 9.07
CA GLU A 65 -16.86 -0.93 8.09
C GLU A 65 -18.19 -1.29 8.76
N VAL A 66 -18.18 -2.20 9.74
CA VAL A 66 -19.38 -2.59 10.48
C VAL A 66 -19.98 -1.41 11.24
N ILE A 67 -19.15 -0.57 11.87
CA ILE A 67 -19.62 0.63 12.58
C ILE A 67 -20.22 1.63 11.59
N VAL A 68 -19.58 1.87 10.45
CA VAL A 68 -20.09 2.77 9.41
C VAL A 68 -21.44 2.27 8.89
N GLN A 69 -21.55 0.98 8.54
CA GLN A 69 -22.82 0.40 8.09
C GLN A 69 -23.92 0.54 9.14
N LYS A 70 -23.58 0.31 10.41
CA LYS A 70 -24.53 0.48 11.51
C LYS A 70 -25.00 1.92 11.66
N ILE A 71 -24.10 2.90 11.57
CA ILE A 71 -24.45 4.33 11.64
C ILE A 71 -25.37 4.71 10.49
N LEU A 72 -25.06 4.26 9.27
CA LEU A 72 -25.91 4.51 8.10
C LEU A 72 -27.30 3.88 8.25
N ASP A 73 -27.38 2.63 8.75
CA ASP A 73 -28.66 1.98 9.02
C ASP A 73 -29.47 2.74 10.10
N MET A 74 -28.82 3.23 11.16
CA MET A 74 -29.47 4.04 12.19
C MET A 74 -30.00 5.37 11.63
N ASP A 75 -29.19 6.07 10.83
CA ASP A 75 -29.58 7.33 10.18
C ASP A 75 -30.77 7.13 9.23
N THR A 76 -30.79 6.04 8.45
CA THR A 76 -31.91 5.73 7.54
C THR A 76 -33.22 5.48 8.29
N ARG A 77 -33.15 5.05 9.56
CA ARG A 77 -34.31 4.85 10.44
C ARG A 77 -34.69 6.10 11.22
N GLY A 78 -34.01 7.23 10.97
CA GLY A 78 -34.26 8.51 11.63
C GLY A 78 -33.69 8.61 13.05
N PHE A 79 -32.80 7.69 13.44
CA PHE A 79 -32.04 7.85 14.68
C PHE A 79 -30.86 8.77 14.42
N ALA A 80 -30.58 9.68 15.36
CA ALA A 80 -29.38 10.50 15.28
C ALA A 80 -28.12 9.60 15.35
N PRO A 81 -27.13 9.85 14.48
CA PRO A 81 -25.88 9.08 14.44
C PRO A 81 -24.96 9.32 15.64
#